data_AF-A0AAV4PTS1-F1
#
_entry.id   AF-A0AAV4PTS1-F1
#
_cell.length_a   1.000
_cell.length_b   1.000
_cell.length_c   1.000
_cell.angle_alpha   90.00
_cell.angle_beta   90.00
_cell.angle_gamma   90.00
#
_symmetry.space_group_name_H-M   'P 1'
#
loop_
_entity.id
_entity.type
_entity.pdbx_description
1 polymer ?
#
loop_
_entity_poly.entity_id
_entity_poly.type
_entity_poly.pdbx_seq_one_letter_code
_entity_poly.pdbx_strand_id
1 'polypeptide(L)'
;MFDKSYIKPYVFGDWGHFSQVVWATSWRVGCGRAMFMEDGWYTTFLVCNYGPTGNMEDGEMYKKQEHRAQLVLQAPVADLHVNDTESGPTT
;
A
#
# COMPACT_ATOMS: atom_id res chain seq x y z
N MET A 1 8.22 14.04 -12.73
CA MET A 1 8.74 13.48 -11.46
C MET A 1 7.78 13.85 -10.34
N PHE A 2 7.57 13.00 -9.33
CA PHE A 2 6.66 13.26 -8.20
C PHE A 2 7.13 14.49 -7.37
N ASP A 3 6.20 15.35 -6.99
CA ASP A 3 6.42 16.52 -6.13
C ASP A 3 5.56 16.45 -4.85
N LYS A 4 6.10 16.91 -3.72
CA LYS A 4 5.40 16.88 -2.43
C LYS A 4 4.16 17.77 -2.39
N SER A 5 4.05 18.76 -3.27
CA SER A 5 2.84 19.56 -3.43
C SER A 5 1.64 18.73 -3.88
N TYR A 6 1.85 17.54 -4.47
CA TYR A 6 0.79 16.64 -4.94
C TYR A 6 0.20 15.74 -3.84
N ILE A 7 0.57 15.95 -2.57
CA ILE A 7 0.11 15.11 -1.45
C ILE A 7 -1.28 15.54 -0.97
N LYS A 8 -1.56 16.85 -0.97
CA LYS A 8 -2.80 17.46 -0.43
C LYS A 8 -3.06 18.85 -1.06
N PRO A 9 -4.15 19.04 -1.83
CA PRO A 9 -4.99 17.96 -2.36
C PRO A 9 -4.16 17.03 -3.24
N TYR A 10 -4.53 15.75 -3.26
CA TYR A 10 -3.84 14.78 -4.10
C TYR A 10 -4.02 15.13 -5.58
N VAL A 11 -2.92 15.11 -6.33
CA VAL A 11 -2.92 15.30 -7.79
C VAL A 11 -2.51 13.98 -8.43
N PHE A 12 -3.36 13.43 -9.30
CA PHE A 12 -3.06 12.20 -10.04
C PHE A 12 -2.10 12.47 -11.20
N GLY A 13 -1.25 11.49 -11.54
CA GLY A 13 -0.29 11.58 -12.65
C GLY A 13 0.49 10.28 -12.83
N ASP A 14 1.64 10.34 -13.52
CA ASP A 14 2.49 9.17 -13.80
C ASP A 14 3.01 8.45 -12.52
N TRP A 15 2.88 9.09 -11.36
CA TRP A 15 3.18 8.53 -10.04
C TRP A 15 2.01 7.76 -9.41
N GLY A 16 0.93 7.47 -10.16
CA GLY A 16 -0.26 6.77 -9.66
C GLY A 16 0.08 5.45 -8.95
N HIS A 17 0.96 4.63 -9.52
CA HIS A 17 1.39 3.38 -8.89
C HIS A 17 2.17 3.61 -7.59
N PHE A 18 3.10 4.57 -7.58
CA PHE A 18 3.86 4.93 -6.37
C PHE A 18 2.93 5.44 -5.27
N SER A 19 2.08 6.41 -5.60
CA SER A 19 1.15 7.03 -4.67
C SER A 19 0.15 6.05 -4.06
N GLN A 20 -0.31 5.05 -4.81
CA GLN A 20 -1.16 3.98 -4.25
C GLN A 20 -0.42 3.11 -3.23
N VAL A 21 0.86 2.77 -3.49
CA VAL A 21 1.68 1.97 -2.57
C VAL A 21 1.91 2.70 -1.24
N VAL A 22 2.10 4.02 -1.27
CA VAL A 22 2.38 4.83 -0.08
C VAL A 22 1.16 5.53 0.50
N TRP A 23 -0.04 5.15 0.06
CA TRP A 23 -1.29 5.75 0.52
C TRP A 23 -1.57 5.33 1.97
N ALA A 24 -1.58 6.29 2.90
CA ALA A 24 -1.54 6.02 4.34
C ALA A 24 -2.72 5.18 4.86
N THR A 25 -3.89 5.28 4.21
CA THR A 25 -5.09 4.54 4.62
C THR A 25 -5.22 3.19 3.92
N SER A 26 -4.37 2.85 2.95
CA SER A 26 -4.37 1.54 2.28
C SER A 26 -3.48 0.56 3.05
N TRP A 27 -4.08 -0.33 3.82
CA TRP A 27 -3.36 -1.24 4.73
C TRP A 27 -3.49 -2.72 4.33
N ARG A 28 -4.29 -3.03 3.31
CA ARG A 28 -4.37 -4.35 2.69
C ARG A 28 -3.85 -4.27 1.27
N VAL A 29 -3.09 -5.29 0.88
CA VAL A 29 -2.67 -5.51 -0.50
C VAL A 29 -2.85 -6.98 -0.85
N GLY A 30 -3.39 -7.24 -2.03
CA GLY A 30 -3.45 -8.57 -2.62
C GLY A 30 -3.00 -8.51 -4.07
N CYS A 31 -2.03 -9.33 -4.45
CA CYS A 31 -1.45 -9.33 -5.78
C CYS A 31 -1.56 -10.70 -6.46
N GLY A 32 -1.68 -10.68 -7.79
CA GLY A 32 -1.61 -11.85 -8.65
C GLY A 32 -0.59 -11.62 -9.76
N ARG A 33 0.10 -12.69 -10.15
CA ARG A 33 1.07 -12.67 -11.25
C ARG A 33 0.72 -13.75 -12.27
N ALA A 34 0.72 -13.38 -13.54
CA ALA A 34 0.65 -14.31 -14.66
C ALA A 34 1.86 -14.10 -15.57
N MET A 35 2.42 -15.19 -16.09
CA MET A 35 3.47 -15.16 -17.10
C MET A 35 3.03 -15.99 -18.29
N PHE A 36 3.26 -15.49 -19.50
CA PHE A 36 2.88 -16.17 -20.74
C PHE A 36 3.82 -15.74 -21.87
N MET A 37 3.87 -16.53 -22.95
CA MET A 37 4.65 -16.22 -24.14
C MET A 37 3.80 -15.42 -25.12
N GLU A 38 4.32 -14.30 -25.60
CA GLU A 38 3.71 -13.42 -26.59
C GLU A 38 4.81 -12.91 -27.52
N ASP A 39 4.63 -13.08 -28.83
CA ASP A 39 5.61 -12.69 -29.87
C ASP A 39 7.05 -13.19 -29.65
N GLY A 40 7.19 -14.38 -29.04
CA GLY A 40 8.49 -15.00 -28.74
C GLY A 40 9.16 -14.48 -27.47
N TRP A 41 8.49 -13.64 -26.69
CA TRP A 41 8.98 -13.09 -25.42
C TRP A 41 8.08 -13.54 -24.25
N TYR A 42 8.66 -13.66 -23.06
CA TYR A 42 7.88 -13.87 -21.84
C TYR A 42 7.32 -12.52 -21.35
N THR A 43 6.01 -12.35 -21.45
CA THR A 43 5.28 -11.22 -20.85
C THR A 43 4.86 -11.58 -19.42
N THR A 44 4.99 -10.62 -18.50
CA THR A 44 4.50 -10.76 -17.11
C THR A 44 3.41 -9.74 -16.84
N PHE A 45 2.22 -10.21 -16.44
CA PHE A 45 1.20 -9.38 -15.83
C PHE A 45 1.31 -9.45 -14.31
N LEU A 46 1.47 -8.30 -13.67
CA LEU A 46 1.39 -8.13 -12.22
C LEU A 46 0.24 -7.16 -11.92
N VAL A 47 -0.73 -7.63 -11.16
CA VAL A 47 -1.88 -6.82 -10.74
C VAL A 47 -1.97 -6.87 -9.22
N CYS A 48 -2.19 -5.71 -8.60
CA CYS A 48 -2.38 -5.59 -7.16
C CYS A 48 -3.62 -4.76 -6.85
N ASN A 49 -4.45 -5.27 -5.95
CA ASN A 49 -5.57 -4.55 -5.35
C ASN A 49 -5.14 -4.00 -4.00
N TYR A 50 -5.51 -2.76 -3.70
CA TYR A 50 -5.21 -2.06 -2.46
C TYR A 50 -6.50 -1.72 -1.72
N GLY A 51 -6.50 -1.88 -0.40
CA GLY A 51 -7.69 -1.68 0.42
C GLY A 51 -7.39 -1.00 1.75
N PRO A 52 -8.19 -0.01 2.16
CA PRO A 52 -9.06 0.86 1.35
C PRO A 52 -8.38 1.44 0.10
N THR A 53 -9.19 1.86 -0.90
CA THR A 53 -8.65 2.45 -2.14
C THR A 53 -7.87 3.74 -1.83
N GLY A 54 -6.75 3.95 -2.53
CA GLY A 54 -6.00 5.20 -2.49
C GLY A 54 -6.30 6.07 -3.70
N ASN A 55 -5.45 7.07 -3.92
CA ASN A 55 -5.47 7.96 -5.10
C ASN A 55 -6.83 8.62 -5.37
N MET A 56 -7.55 8.94 -4.30
CA MET A 56 -8.84 9.62 -4.40
C MET A 56 -8.63 11.10 -4.73
N GLU A 57 -9.46 11.63 -5.63
CA GLU A 57 -9.53 13.06 -5.93
C GLU A 57 -9.81 13.86 -4.64
N ASP A 58 -9.15 15.01 -4.51
CA ASP A 58 -9.15 15.86 -3.30
C ASP A 58 -8.69 15.15 -2.00
N GLY A 59 -8.18 13.92 -2.11
CA GLY A 59 -7.66 13.14 -0.99
C GLY A 59 -6.34 13.69 -0.44
N GLU A 60 -5.90 13.12 0.68
CA GLU A 60 -4.58 13.33 1.26
C GLU A 60 -3.83 12.01 1.26
N MET A 61 -2.73 11.93 0.52
CA MET A 61 -1.97 10.68 0.35
C MET A 61 -1.39 10.17 1.68
N TYR A 62 -0.85 11.09 2.50
CA TYR A 62 -0.47 10.83 3.88
C TYR A 62 -0.39 12.13 4.66
N LYS A 63 -0.56 12.05 5.99
CA LYS A 63 -0.34 13.19 6.89
C LYS A 63 1.15 13.39 7.13
N LYS A 64 1.65 14.60 6.91
CA LYS A 64 3.01 14.97 7.30
C LYS A 64 3.10 15.06 8.83
N GLN A 65 4.08 14.40 9.41
CA GLN A 65 4.36 14.57 10.83
C GLN A 65 5.12 15.89 11.03
N GLU A 66 4.58 16.79 11.86
CA GLU A 66 5.28 17.99 12.28
C GLU A 66 6.27 17.63 13.39
N HIS A 67 7.57 17.88 13.18
CA HIS A 67 8.64 17.59 14.15
C HIS A 67 8.58 18.45 15.42
N ARG A 68 7.47 19.15 15.68
CA ARG A 68 7.26 20.00 16.87
C ARG A 68 6.07 19.62 17.74
N ALA A 69 5.33 18.55 17.43
CA ALA A 69 4.29 18.04 18.32
C ALA A 69 4.69 16.66 18.89
N GLN A 70 5.13 16.74 20.14
CA GLN A 70 5.23 15.75 21.20
C GLN A 70 4.46 14.42 21.03
N LEU A 71 5.07 13.32 21.49
CA LEU A 71 4.50 11.99 21.75
C LEU A 71 2.95 11.96 21.72
N VAL A 72 2.36 11.40 20.67
CA VAL A 72 0.99 10.87 20.73
C VAL A 72 1.03 9.39 20.39
N LEU A 73 1.11 8.63 21.46
CA LEU A 73 0.82 7.22 21.59
C LEU A 73 -0.65 6.94 21.23
N GLN A 74 -1.06 6.87 19.95
CA GLN A 74 -2.37 6.32 19.57
C GLN A 74 -2.36 5.71 18.15
N ALA A 75 -1.77 4.53 18.02
CA ALA A 75 -2.37 3.49 17.18
C ALA A 75 -3.03 2.50 18.13
N PRO A 76 -4.33 2.18 18.00
CA PRO A 76 -4.83 0.97 18.61
C PRO A 76 -4.07 -0.20 17.97
N VAL A 77 -3.19 -0.81 18.73
CA VAL A 77 -2.66 -2.14 18.43
C VAL A 77 -3.81 -3.12 18.71
N ALA A 78 -4.67 -3.31 17.71
CA ALA A 78 -5.71 -4.33 17.64
C ALA A 78 -5.91 -4.60 16.15
N ASP A 79 -5.55 -5.71 15.54
CA ASP A 79 -5.21 -7.05 16.01
C ASP A 79 -3.97 -7.55 15.27
N LEU A 80 -2.90 -7.83 16.02
CA LEU A 80 -1.89 -8.80 15.60
C LEU A 80 -1.80 -9.87 16.69
N HIS A 81 -2.90 -10.62 16.89
CA HIS A 81 -2.81 -11.91 17.53
C HIS A 81 -2.28 -12.91 16.48
N VAL A 82 -0.97 -12.92 16.32
CA VAL A 82 -0.25 -14.08 15.78
C VAL A 82 -0.36 -15.16 16.86
N ASN A 83 -1.27 -16.12 16.69
CA ASN A 83 -1.20 -17.38 17.44
C ASN A 83 -0.12 -18.25 16.78
N ASP A 84 1.12 -18.07 17.22
CA ASP A 84 2.16 -19.06 17.03
C ASP A 84 1.86 -20.26 17.95
N THR A 85 1.20 -21.28 17.40
CA THR A 85 1.35 -22.65 17.91
C THR A 85 1.82 -23.53 16.77
N GLU A 86 3.13 -23.72 16.70
CA GLU A 86 3.69 -24.89 16.03
C GLU A 86 3.11 -26.15 16.69
N SER A 87 2.40 -26.95 15.91
CA SER A 87 2.26 -28.38 16.16
C SER A 87 2.32 -29.08 14.82
N GLY A 88 3.49 -29.61 14.48
CA GLY A 88 3.63 -30.53 13.36
C GLY A 88 2.80 -31.79 13.62
N PRO A 89 2.13 -32.39 12.61
CA PRO A 89 1.63 -33.74 12.72
C PRO A 89 2.76 -34.73 12.46
N THR A 90 2.99 -35.56 13.47
CA THR A 90 3.61 -36.88 13.38
C THR A 90 2.61 -37.82 12.70
N THR A 91 2.93 -38.29 11.49
CA THR A 91 2.67 -39.65 10.95
C THR A 91 3.37 -39.77 9.61
#